data_AF-A0A7V2LQ26-F1
#
_entry.id   AF-A0A7V2LQ26-F1
#
_cell.length_a   1.000
_cell.length_b   1.000
_cell.length_c   1.000
_cell.angle_alpha   90.00
_cell.angle_beta   90.00
_cell.angle_gamma   90.00
#
_symmetry.space_group_name_H-M   'P 1'
#
loop_
_entity.id
_entity.type
_entity.pdbx_description
1 polymer ?
#
loop_
_entity_poly.entity_id
_entity_poly.type
_entity_poly.pdbx_seq_one_letter_code
_entity_poly.pdbx_strand_id
1 'polypeptide(L)'
;MKTLKFTVPLFIVLVVSYLVISVGGLGVGTLATSGNTARLTPAAQAGALTSGDGSPAAAAMPDQSEARISNDPYLANQWALGQLQIIDLWQTASGGSGVVVAVLDTGIDPDHEDLAGKVIIEINFSGSPTSGDVYGHGTHVAGIIAAYSDNGLGIAGMAPESWLMNIKVAGDGGLCQASTLATGIIWAVDNGASVINISIELRGPSAELEEAINYAWDRGAVIIAAAGNDGSSSPVYPAYYENCIAVAATTEDDTLAPLSNYGDWVDVAAPGFNIYSTLPDNDYGYKSGTSFACAHVSGLAALLFNMVTDTNGNGRLNDEVRAAIENGFLQYPR
;
A
#
# COMPACT_ATOMS: atom_id res chain seq x y z
N MET A 1 -12.22 17.86 8.77
CA MET A 1 -11.38 17.01 7.89
C MET A 1 -10.06 16.77 8.58
N LYS A 2 -9.77 15.53 8.99
CA LYS A 2 -8.44 15.14 9.46
C LYS A 2 -7.60 14.82 8.23
N THR A 3 -6.43 15.45 8.08
CA THR A 3 -5.49 15.06 7.05
C THR A 3 -4.62 13.92 7.53
N LEU A 4 -4.42 12.89 6.71
CA LEU A 4 -3.59 11.74 7.05
C LEU A 4 -2.13 12.19 7.21
N LYS A 5 -1.64 12.22 8.45
CA LYS A 5 -0.21 12.34 8.78
C LYS A 5 0.15 11.16 9.65
N PHE A 6 0.82 10.17 9.07
CA PHE A 6 1.43 9.12 9.87
C PHE A 6 2.71 9.68 10.49
N THR A 7 2.99 9.28 11.71
CA THR A 7 4.31 9.43 12.31
C THR A 7 4.63 8.06 12.86
N VAL A 8 5.50 7.32 12.20
CA VAL A 8 5.98 6.05 12.73
C VAL A 8 6.75 6.37 14.02
N PRO A 9 6.37 5.85 15.19
CA PRO A 9 7.09 6.15 16.41
C PRO A 9 8.50 5.55 16.31
N LEU A 10 9.51 6.37 16.57
CA LEU A 10 10.96 6.07 16.51
C LEU A 10 11.37 4.75 17.21
N PHE A 11 10.54 4.24 18.11
CA PHE A 11 10.76 2.98 18.82
C PHE A 11 10.68 1.73 17.93
N ILE A 12 10.00 1.76 16.78
CA ILE A 12 9.94 0.59 15.88
C ILE A 12 11.26 0.42 15.10
N VAL A 13 11.92 1.53 14.75
CA VAL A 13 13.23 1.52 14.07
C VAL A 13 14.31 0.85 14.93
N LEU A 14 14.24 1.00 16.26
CA LEU A 14 15.22 0.44 17.20
C LEU A 14 15.07 -1.07 17.44
N VAL A 15 13.87 -1.65 17.27
CA VAL A 15 13.64 -3.09 17.51
C VAL A 15 14.18 -3.94 16.36
N VAL A 16 14.13 -3.44 15.12
CA VAL A 16 14.67 -4.14 13.95
C VAL A 16 16.21 -4.17 13.98
N SER A 17 16.85 -3.09 14.46
CA SER A 17 18.31 -3.05 14.62
C SER A 17 18.84 -4.05 15.67
N TYR A 18 18.04 -4.40 16.67
CA TYR A 18 18.45 -5.33 17.73
C TYR A 18 18.30 -6.81 17.32
N LEU A 19 17.34 -7.13 16.46
CA LEU A 19 17.08 -8.52 16.04
C LEU A 19 18.15 -9.05 15.06
N VAL A 20 18.75 -8.17 14.26
CA VAL A 20 19.84 -8.53 13.32
C VAL A 20 21.16 -8.83 14.05
N ILE A 21 21.35 -8.32 15.28
CA ILE A 21 22.59 -8.55 16.06
C ILE A 21 22.55 -9.91 16.80
N SER A 22 21.39 -10.52 17.02
CA SER A 22 21.25 -11.71 17.89
C SER A 22 21.36 -13.07 17.19
N VAL A 23 21.46 -13.15 15.85
CA VAL A 23 21.51 -14.45 15.13
C VAL A 23 22.94 -14.84 14.73
N GLY A 24 23.93 -13.99 14.98
CA GLY A 24 25.35 -14.27 14.71
C GLY A 24 26.10 -14.85 15.92
N GLY A 25 25.78 -16.08 16.36
CA GLY A 25 26.52 -16.64 17.49
C GLY A 25 26.06 -17.98 18.06
N LEU A 26 25.85 -19.01 17.24
CA LEU A 26 25.80 -20.39 17.74
C LEU A 26 26.79 -21.24 16.97
N GLY A 27 27.92 -21.54 17.63
CA GLY A 27 29.04 -22.29 17.09
C GLY A 27 28.69 -23.74 16.78
N VAL A 28 29.23 -24.22 15.66
CA VAL A 28 29.19 -25.63 15.25
C VAL A 28 30.24 -26.39 16.08
N GLY A 29 29.78 -27.15 17.06
CA GLY A 29 30.63 -28.09 17.80
C GLY A 29 30.75 -29.42 17.06
N THR A 30 31.92 -29.74 16.51
CA THR A 30 32.24 -31.06 15.96
C THR A 30 32.82 -31.95 17.07
N LEU A 31 32.21 -33.12 17.31
CA LEU A 31 32.78 -34.18 18.13
C LEU A 31 33.91 -34.89 17.38
N ALA A 32 35.08 -35.02 18.00
CA ALA A 32 36.05 -36.09 17.70
C ALA A 32 36.85 -36.46 18.96
N THR A 33 37.00 -37.76 19.18
CA THR A 33 37.51 -38.41 20.39
C THR A 33 39.01 -38.72 20.35
N SER A 34 39.65 -38.60 21.53
CA SER A 34 40.79 -39.37 22.07
C SER A 34 42.19 -39.24 21.44
N GLY A 35 43.22 -39.05 22.28
CA GLY A 35 44.61 -39.42 21.95
C GLY A 35 45.72 -38.63 22.68
N ASN A 36 46.21 -39.22 23.77
CA ASN A 36 47.31 -38.85 24.67
C ASN A 36 48.66 -38.28 24.13
N THR A 37 49.29 -37.48 25.00
CA THR A 37 50.74 -37.35 25.35
C THR A 37 51.76 -36.55 24.50
N ALA A 38 52.38 -35.54 25.14
CA ALA A 38 53.84 -35.42 25.46
C ALA A 38 54.57 -34.10 25.09
N ARG A 39 55.06 -33.44 26.16
CA ARG A 39 56.38 -32.80 26.42
C ARG A 39 57.01 -31.73 25.50
N LEU A 40 57.55 -30.74 26.21
CA LEU A 40 58.32 -29.54 25.86
C LEU A 40 59.75 -29.82 25.34
N THR A 41 60.30 -28.98 24.44
CA THR A 41 61.50 -28.12 24.67
C THR A 41 61.86 -27.27 23.42
N PRO A 42 62.61 -26.15 23.59
CA PRO A 42 62.68 -25.03 22.65
C PRO A 42 64.01 -24.95 21.89
N ALA A 43 64.02 -24.32 20.71
CA ALA A 43 65.23 -23.74 20.15
C ALA A 43 64.90 -22.54 19.23
N ALA A 44 65.61 -21.45 19.49
CA ALA A 44 65.43 -20.11 18.96
C ALA A 44 66.36 -19.82 17.77
N GLN A 45 65.96 -18.87 16.91
CA GLN A 45 66.74 -17.69 16.50
C GLN A 45 65.83 -16.83 15.59
N ALA A 46 65.28 -15.71 16.05
CA ALA A 46 65.91 -14.40 16.26
C ALA A 46 66.15 -13.63 14.95
N GLY A 47 65.21 -12.75 14.63
CA GLY A 47 65.33 -11.63 13.70
C GLY A 47 64.30 -10.58 14.10
N ALA A 48 64.67 -9.68 14.99
CA ALA A 48 63.78 -8.64 15.52
C ALA A 48 63.85 -7.37 14.67
N LEU A 49 62.67 -6.92 14.26
CA LEU A 49 62.13 -5.57 14.35
C LEU A 49 62.91 -4.41 13.70
N THR A 50 62.37 -3.93 12.57
CA THR A 50 62.36 -2.50 12.26
C THR A 50 60.90 -2.04 12.20
N SER A 51 60.57 -1.11 13.08
CA SER A 51 59.31 -0.41 13.24
C SER A 51 58.92 0.36 11.96
N GLY A 52 57.73 0.05 11.43
CA GLY A 52 57.02 0.85 10.44
C GLY A 52 55.53 0.71 10.72
N ASP A 53 54.96 1.74 11.31
CA ASP A 53 53.55 1.95 11.64
C ASP A 53 52.71 2.15 10.37
N GLY A 54 52.62 1.10 9.54
CA GLY A 54 51.75 1.07 8.37
C GLY A 54 50.49 0.25 8.63
N SER A 55 49.55 0.76 9.43
CA SER A 55 48.17 0.26 9.35
C SER A 55 47.71 0.42 7.90
N PRO A 56 47.24 -0.64 7.21
CA PRO A 56 46.69 -0.48 5.88
C PRO A 56 45.50 0.48 6.00
N ALA A 57 45.58 1.57 5.23
CA ALA A 57 44.50 2.53 5.11
C ALA A 57 43.21 1.78 4.82
N ALA A 58 42.27 1.82 5.77
CA ALA A 58 40.92 1.37 5.55
C ALA A 58 40.40 2.13 4.34
N ALA A 59 40.19 1.43 3.23
CA ALA A 59 39.40 1.96 2.13
C ALA A 59 38.06 2.38 2.76
N ALA A 60 37.75 3.67 2.66
CA ALA A 60 36.52 4.22 3.20
C ALA A 60 35.35 3.39 2.64
N MET A 61 34.64 2.73 3.55
CA MET A 61 33.35 2.14 3.21
C MET A 61 32.45 3.27 2.69
N PRO A 62 31.70 3.04 1.60
CA PRO A 62 30.78 4.05 1.11
C PRO A 62 29.80 4.39 2.24
N ASP A 63 29.67 5.70 2.46
CA ASP A 63 28.75 6.33 3.39
C ASP A 63 27.36 5.69 3.27
N GLN A 64 26.91 5.02 4.34
CA GLN A 64 25.63 4.32 4.43
C GLN A 64 24.48 5.30 4.77
N SER A 65 24.57 6.57 4.35
CA SER A 65 23.66 7.63 4.80
C SER A 65 22.45 7.91 3.91
N GLU A 66 22.28 7.22 2.78
CA GLU A 66 21.01 7.23 2.04
C GLU A 66 20.59 5.80 1.70
N ALA A 67 19.73 5.22 2.54
CA ALA A 67 19.04 3.98 2.21
C ALA A 67 18.23 4.25 0.93
N ARG A 68 18.61 3.62 -0.18
CA ARG A 68 17.86 3.69 -1.43
C ARG A 68 16.57 2.90 -1.21
N ILE A 69 15.47 3.63 -1.03
CA ILE A 69 14.18 3.12 -0.57
C ILE A 69 13.43 2.30 -1.63
N SER A 70 13.52 2.74 -2.87
CA SER A 70 13.17 1.98 -4.07
C SER A 70 14.08 2.52 -5.19
N ASN A 71 14.39 1.67 -6.17
CA ASN A 71 15.20 2.03 -7.32
C ASN A 71 14.37 2.51 -8.54
N ASP A 72 13.07 2.70 -8.36
CA ASP A 72 12.10 2.95 -9.43
C ASP A 72 12.31 4.34 -10.04
N PRO A 73 12.40 4.46 -11.39
CA PRO A 73 12.81 5.68 -12.07
C PRO A 73 11.85 6.86 -11.88
N TYR A 74 10.56 6.63 -11.63
CA TYR A 74 9.55 7.68 -11.46
C TYR A 74 9.16 7.92 -10.00
N LEU A 75 9.88 7.37 -9.03
CA LEU A 75 9.62 7.61 -7.60
C LEU A 75 9.64 9.11 -7.26
N ALA A 76 10.53 9.88 -7.89
CA ALA A 76 10.63 11.33 -7.70
C ALA A 76 9.38 12.11 -8.17
N ASN A 77 8.53 11.51 -9.01
CA ASN A 77 7.26 12.09 -9.45
C ASN A 77 6.12 11.86 -8.44
N GLN A 78 6.31 10.97 -7.46
CA GLN A 78 5.28 10.53 -6.51
C GLN A 78 5.43 11.20 -5.13
N TRP A 79 5.21 12.52 -5.08
CA TRP A 79 5.26 13.30 -3.83
C TRP A 79 4.42 12.70 -2.68
N ALA A 80 3.30 12.07 -3.02
CA ALA A 80 2.35 11.49 -2.08
C ALA A 80 2.96 10.44 -1.15
N LEU A 81 3.89 9.62 -1.64
CA LEU A 81 4.51 8.55 -0.85
C LEU A 81 5.34 9.10 0.30
N GLY A 82 6.05 10.21 0.06
CA GLY A 82 6.82 10.92 1.08
C GLY A 82 5.92 11.56 2.14
N GLN A 83 4.85 12.24 1.71
CA GLN A 83 3.91 12.90 2.64
C GLN A 83 3.17 11.91 3.54
N LEU A 84 2.84 10.72 3.00
CA LEU A 84 2.18 9.65 3.75
C LEU A 84 3.15 8.79 4.57
N GLN A 85 4.47 9.02 4.48
CA GLN A 85 5.52 8.24 5.15
C GLN A 85 5.44 6.72 4.88
N ILE A 86 5.05 6.35 3.66
CA ILE A 86 4.74 4.96 3.31
C ILE A 86 6.00 4.11 3.18
N ILE A 87 7.07 4.75 2.77
CA ILE A 87 8.41 4.21 2.69
C ILE A 87 8.84 3.53 4.01
N ASP A 88 8.60 4.18 5.14
CA ASP A 88 8.95 3.64 6.46
C ASP A 88 7.99 2.50 6.85
N LEU A 89 6.73 2.57 6.39
CA LEU A 89 5.70 1.56 6.67
C LEU A 89 5.97 0.24 5.95
N TRP A 90 6.50 0.23 4.72
CA TRP A 90 6.80 -1.01 3.99
C TRP A 90 7.68 -1.99 4.80
N GLN A 91 8.65 -1.47 5.55
CA GLN A 91 9.55 -2.30 6.38
C GLN A 91 8.82 -3.04 7.49
N THR A 92 7.67 -2.53 7.93
CA THR A 92 6.93 -3.03 9.10
C THR A 92 5.64 -3.76 8.72
N ALA A 93 5.06 -3.41 7.57
CA ALA A 93 3.77 -3.90 7.10
C ALA A 93 3.89 -4.99 6.02
N SER A 94 5.11 -5.51 5.76
CA SER A 94 5.36 -6.53 4.72
C SER A 94 4.76 -6.20 3.35
N GLY A 95 4.72 -4.90 3.01
CA GLY A 95 4.16 -4.39 1.76
C GLY A 95 2.68 -4.73 1.48
N GLY A 96 1.90 -5.18 2.46
CA GLY A 96 0.51 -5.63 2.23
C GLY A 96 0.41 -7.08 1.72
N SER A 97 1.43 -7.89 1.96
CA SER A 97 1.52 -9.29 1.52
C SER A 97 0.27 -10.09 1.89
N GLY A 98 -0.28 -10.79 0.90
CA GLY A 98 -1.44 -11.68 1.06
C GLY A 98 -2.79 -10.97 1.14
N VAL A 99 -2.81 -9.64 1.15
CA VAL A 99 -4.04 -8.85 1.11
C VAL A 99 -4.48 -8.67 -0.33
N VAL A 100 -5.77 -8.87 -0.59
CA VAL A 100 -6.35 -8.69 -1.91
C VAL A 100 -7.20 -7.43 -1.94
N VAL A 101 -6.86 -6.51 -2.86
CA VAL A 101 -7.56 -5.25 -3.08
C VAL A 101 -8.38 -5.34 -4.36
N ALA A 102 -9.70 -5.26 -4.23
CA ALA A 102 -10.60 -5.18 -5.37
C ALA A 102 -10.73 -3.74 -5.87
N VAL A 103 -10.46 -3.52 -7.16
CA VAL A 103 -10.60 -2.23 -7.83
C VAL A 103 -11.86 -2.28 -8.67
N LEU A 104 -12.92 -1.60 -8.20
CA LEU A 104 -14.20 -1.50 -8.90
C LEU A 104 -14.20 -0.23 -9.74
N ASP A 105 -13.79 -0.37 -11.00
CA ASP A 105 -13.48 0.78 -11.85
C ASP A 105 -13.74 0.47 -13.34
N THR A 106 -13.01 1.14 -14.23
CA THR A 106 -13.02 1.07 -15.69
C THR A 106 -12.20 -0.09 -16.26
N GLY A 107 -11.71 -0.99 -15.41
CA GLY A 107 -10.79 -2.06 -15.78
C GLY A 107 -9.37 -1.78 -15.27
N ILE A 108 -8.47 -2.75 -15.44
CA ILE A 108 -7.03 -2.59 -15.27
C ILE A 108 -6.39 -3.12 -16.55
N ASP A 109 -5.30 -2.49 -17.02
CA ASP A 109 -4.37 -3.10 -17.97
C ASP A 109 -3.48 -4.11 -17.22
N PRO A 110 -3.74 -5.43 -17.30
CA PRO A 110 -2.97 -6.42 -16.55
C PRO A 110 -1.60 -6.69 -17.16
N ASP A 111 -1.36 -6.23 -18.40
CA ASP A 111 -0.11 -6.42 -19.13
C ASP A 111 0.85 -5.23 -18.96
N HIS A 112 0.42 -4.18 -18.23
CA HIS A 112 1.26 -3.06 -17.86
C HIS A 112 2.50 -3.54 -17.10
N GLU A 113 3.69 -3.08 -17.49
CA GLU A 113 4.99 -3.61 -17.03
C GLU A 113 5.17 -3.58 -15.50
N ASP A 114 4.53 -2.60 -14.86
CA ASP A 114 4.58 -2.41 -13.40
C ASP A 114 3.44 -3.11 -12.63
N LEU A 115 2.48 -3.70 -13.34
CA LEU A 115 1.32 -4.41 -12.78
C LEU A 115 1.26 -5.88 -13.25
N ALA A 116 2.15 -6.28 -14.16
CA ALA A 116 2.16 -7.61 -14.73
C ALA A 116 2.20 -8.70 -13.65
N GLY A 117 1.16 -9.52 -13.60
CA GLY A 117 1.00 -10.59 -12.59
C GLY A 117 0.48 -10.13 -11.23
N LYS A 118 0.14 -8.85 -11.03
CA LYS A 118 -0.57 -8.37 -9.82
C LYS A 118 -2.06 -8.67 -9.84
N VAL A 119 -2.69 -8.67 -11.01
CA VAL A 119 -4.11 -8.99 -11.17
C VAL A 119 -4.28 -10.50 -11.11
N ILE A 120 -4.80 -10.99 -9.98
CA ILE A 120 -4.96 -12.44 -9.74
C ILE A 120 -6.32 -12.97 -10.22
N ILE A 121 -7.31 -12.08 -10.35
CA ILE A 121 -8.64 -12.41 -10.83
C ILE A 121 -9.26 -11.17 -11.47
N GLU A 122 -10.07 -11.38 -12.51
CA GLU A 122 -10.76 -10.32 -13.21
C GLU A 122 -12.19 -10.72 -13.61
N ILE A 123 -13.07 -9.73 -13.64
CA ILE A 123 -14.44 -9.89 -14.14
C ILE A 123 -14.95 -8.56 -14.72
N ASN A 124 -15.84 -8.66 -15.70
CA ASN A 124 -16.43 -7.52 -16.37
C ASN A 124 -17.96 -7.54 -16.26
N PHE A 125 -18.50 -6.55 -15.56
CA PHE A 125 -19.94 -6.31 -15.41
C PHE A 125 -20.44 -5.09 -16.18
N SER A 126 -19.53 -4.32 -16.80
CA SER A 126 -19.85 -3.05 -17.47
C SER A 126 -20.56 -3.21 -18.83
N GLY A 127 -20.50 -4.42 -19.41
CA GLY A 127 -20.99 -4.68 -20.77
C GLY A 127 -20.01 -4.30 -21.88
N SER A 128 -18.84 -3.77 -21.55
CA SER A 128 -17.72 -3.60 -22.50
C SER A 128 -17.22 -4.94 -23.05
N PRO A 129 -16.54 -4.95 -24.21
CA PRO A 129 -16.06 -6.19 -24.83
C PRO A 129 -14.87 -6.85 -24.09
N THR A 130 -14.23 -6.14 -23.16
CA THR A 130 -13.04 -6.60 -22.42
C THR A 130 -13.08 -6.13 -20.96
N SER A 131 -12.43 -6.87 -20.06
CA SER A 131 -12.11 -6.46 -18.69
C SER A 131 -10.94 -5.47 -18.62
N GLY A 132 -10.13 -5.41 -19.68
CA GLY A 132 -9.03 -4.47 -19.81
C GLY A 132 -9.49 -3.01 -19.76
N ASP A 133 -8.58 -2.13 -19.38
CA ASP A 133 -8.85 -0.70 -19.24
C ASP A 133 -8.63 0.08 -20.54
N VAL A 134 -9.71 0.50 -21.18
CA VAL A 134 -9.68 1.37 -22.36
C VAL A 134 -9.73 2.85 -21.97
N TYR A 135 -10.19 3.15 -20.75
CA TYR A 135 -10.42 4.51 -20.27
C TYR A 135 -9.19 5.09 -19.55
N GLY A 136 -8.41 4.23 -18.91
CA GLY A 136 -7.16 4.52 -18.22
C GLY A 136 -7.28 4.97 -16.77
N HIS A 137 -8.48 4.99 -16.19
CA HIS A 137 -8.67 5.43 -14.80
C HIS A 137 -8.38 4.30 -13.80
N GLY A 138 -8.86 3.09 -14.08
CA GLY A 138 -8.68 1.97 -13.17
C GLY A 138 -7.24 1.46 -13.17
N THR A 139 -6.53 1.51 -14.29
CA THR A 139 -5.08 1.26 -14.35
C THR A 139 -4.30 2.26 -13.51
N HIS A 140 -4.68 3.54 -13.54
CA HIS A 140 -4.06 4.58 -12.73
C HIS A 140 -4.28 4.37 -11.23
N VAL A 141 -5.50 3.99 -10.84
CA VAL A 141 -5.85 3.60 -9.48
C VAL A 141 -5.06 2.37 -9.03
N ALA A 142 -4.97 1.34 -9.87
CA ALA A 142 -4.24 0.11 -9.59
C ALA A 142 -2.76 0.35 -9.31
N GLY A 143 -2.10 1.20 -10.12
CA GLY A 143 -0.71 1.58 -9.90
C GLY A 143 -0.45 2.23 -8.55
N ILE A 144 -1.32 3.17 -8.14
CA ILE A 144 -1.22 3.81 -6.81
C ILE A 144 -1.34 2.77 -5.70
N ILE A 145 -2.24 1.80 -5.85
CA ILE A 145 -2.50 0.79 -4.81
C ILE A 145 -1.33 -0.18 -4.71
N ALA A 146 -0.92 -0.82 -5.82
CA ALA A 146 -0.06 -2.01 -5.77
C ALA A 146 0.84 -2.19 -7.00
N ALA A 147 1.26 -1.12 -7.69
CA ALA A 147 2.45 -1.22 -8.53
C ALA A 147 3.59 -1.87 -7.74
N TYR A 148 4.41 -2.68 -8.41
CA TYR A 148 5.62 -3.20 -7.78
C TYR A 148 6.49 -2.06 -7.26
N SER A 149 7.44 -2.37 -6.38
CA SER A 149 8.39 -1.38 -5.89
C SER A 149 9.77 -2.01 -5.80
N ASP A 150 10.79 -1.19 -6.03
CA ASP A 150 12.20 -1.61 -6.08
C ASP A 150 12.50 -2.62 -7.21
N ASN A 151 11.73 -2.57 -8.31
CA ASN A 151 11.85 -3.48 -9.46
C ASN A 151 12.65 -2.87 -10.64
N GLY A 152 13.04 -1.60 -10.55
CA GLY A 152 13.81 -0.86 -11.56
C GLY A 152 12.95 -0.31 -12.70
N LEU A 153 11.62 -0.35 -12.56
CA LEU A 153 10.64 0.07 -13.54
C LEU A 153 9.68 1.07 -12.91
N GLY A 154 9.09 1.94 -13.74
CA GLY A 154 7.93 2.72 -13.37
C GLY A 154 7.97 3.46 -12.02
N ILE A 155 6.91 3.21 -11.25
CA ILE A 155 6.53 3.86 -10.00
C ILE A 155 6.52 2.85 -8.85
N ALA A 156 6.33 3.34 -7.63
CA ALA A 156 6.07 2.51 -6.46
C ALA A 156 4.60 2.56 -6.02
N GLY A 157 3.99 1.40 -5.77
CA GLY A 157 2.64 1.29 -5.20
C GLY A 157 2.63 1.47 -3.68
N MET A 158 1.48 1.84 -3.12
CA MET A 158 1.29 1.98 -1.67
C MET A 158 1.50 0.66 -0.92
N ALA A 159 0.98 -0.44 -1.45
CA ALA A 159 1.07 -1.80 -0.93
C ALA A 159 1.63 -2.74 -2.01
N PRO A 160 2.94 -2.69 -2.28
CA PRO A 160 3.56 -3.35 -3.43
C PRO A 160 3.58 -4.87 -3.33
N GLU A 161 3.21 -5.48 -2.20
CA GLU A 161 3.08 -6.94 -2.03
C GLU A 161 1.62 -7.42 -2.02
N SER A 162 0.65 -6.50 -2.15
CA SER A 162 -0.77 -6.85 -2.30
C SER A 162 -1.10 -7.37 -3.70
N TRP A 163 -2.22 -8.10 -3.78
CA TRP A 163 -2.80 -8.57 -5.03
C TRP A 163 -4.00 -7.70 -5.44
N LEU A 164 -4.26 -7.63 -6.74
CA LEU A 164 -5.38 -6.87 -7.29
C LEU A 164 -6.48 -7.80 -7.82
N MET A 165 -7.74 -7.44 -7.58
CA MET A 165 -8.87 -7.93 -8.36
C MET A 165 -9.35 -6.83 -9.31
N ASN A 166 -9.37 -7.12 -10.61
CA ASN A 166 -9.91 -6.22 -11.62
C ASN A 166 -11.42 -6.43 -11.76
N ILE A 167 -12.24 -5.55 -11.21
CA ILE A 167 -13.71 -5.66 -11.30
C ILE A 167 -14.23 -4.48 -12.13
N LYS A 168 -14.34 -4.71 -13.44
CA LYS A 168 -14.79 -3.67 -14.36
C LYS A 168 -16.30 -3.46 -14.26
N VAL A 169 -16.71 -2.41 -13.55
CA VAL A 169 -18.11 -2.00 -13.36
C VAL A 169 -18.46 -0.74 -14.14
N ALA A 170 -17.46 0.08 -14.48
CA ALA A 170 -17.59 1.21 -15.37
C ALA A 170 -17.16 0.83 -16.79
N GLY A 171 -17.96 1.19 -17.79
CA GLY A 171 -17.65 0.91 -19.19
C GLY A 171 -16.52 1.81 -19.73
N ASP A 172 -16.17 1.64 -21.00
CA ASP A 172 -15.06 2.38 -21.64
C ASP A 172 -15.30 3.90 -21.75
N GLY A 173 -16.51 4.38 -21.45
CA GLY A 173 -16.84 5.80 -21.31
C GLY A 173 -16.83 6.32 -19.86
N GLY A 174 -16.44 5.50 -18.88
CA GLY A 174 -16.41 5.87 -17.46
C GLY A 174 -17.77 5.85 -16.75
N LEU A 175 -18.82 5.35 -17.41
CA LEU A 175 -20.17 5.29 -16.84
C LEU A 175 -20.40 3.98 -16.08
N CYS A 176 -21.01 4.08 -14.90
CA CYS A 176 -21.38 2.95 -14.06
C CYS A 176 -22.82 3.09 -13.56
N GLN A 177 -23.51 1.97 -13.41
CA GLN A 177 -24.84 1.89 -12.78
C GLN A 177 -24.73 1.39 -11.35
N ALA A 178 -25.65 1.81 -10.48
CA ALA A 178 -25.66 1.39 -9.08
C ALA A 178 -25.77 -0.14 -8.90
N SER A 179 -26.61 -0.79 -9.70
CA SER A 179 -26.79 -2.26 -9.66
C SER A 179 -25.54 -3.02 -10.13
N THR A 180 -24.86 -2.52 -11.16
CA THR A 180 -23.58 -3.06 -11.62
C THR A 180 -22.51 -2.95 -10.53
N LEU A 181 -22.44 -1.80 -9.87
CA LEU A 181 -21.53 -1.57 -8.76
C LEU A 181 -21.84 -2.50 -7.56
N ALA A 182 -23.12 -2.62 -7.19
CA ALA A 182 -23.58 -3.51 -6.12
C ALA A 182 -23.20 -4.99 -6.40
N THR A 183 -23.42 -5.45 -7.63
CA THR A 183 -23.01 -6.79 -8.08
C THR A 183 -21.50 -6.99 -7.97
N GLY A 184 -20.71 -6.00 -8.39
CA GLY A 184 -19.26 -6.02 -8.29
C GLY A 184 -18.77 -6.11 -6.84
N ILE A 185 -19.40 -5.37 -5.91
CA ILE A 185 -19.05 -5.38 -4.48
C ILE A 185 -19.27 -6.76 -3.87
N ILE A 186 -20.45 -7.36 -4.11
CA ILE A 186 -20.76 -8.69 -3.59
C ILE A 186 -19.77 -9.71 -4.15
N TRP A 187 -19.52 -9.68 -5.46
CA TRP A 187 -18.59 -10.60 -6.12
C TRP A 187 -17.17 -10.45 -5.58
N ALA A 188 -16.69 -9.23 -5.32
CA ALA A 188 -15.36 -8.97 -4.77
C ALA A 188 -15.15 -9.73 -3.46
N VAL A 189 -16.10 -9.61 -2.54
CA VAL A 189 -16.00 -10.19 -1.21
C VAL A 189 -16.17 -11.70 -1.25
N ASP A 190 -17.10 -12.20 -2.06
CA ASP A 190 -17.30 -13.65 -2.23
C ASP A 190 -16.07 -14.33 -2.86
N ASN A 191 -15.19 -13.57 -3.52
CA ASN A 191 -13.92 -14.05 -4.08
C ASN A 191 -12.70 -13.68 -3.22
N GLY A 192 -12.90 -13.13 -2.01
CA GLY A 192 -11.84 -12.96 -1.01
C GLY A 192 -11.21 -11.57 -0.94
N ALA A 193 -11.84 -10.53 -1.46
CA ALA A 193 -11.35 -9.16 -1.30
C ALA A 193 -11.39 -8.73 0.18
N SER A 194 -10.28 -8.22 0.70
CA SER A 194 -10.20 -7.61 2.04
C SER A 194 -10.40 -6.09 1.98
N VAL A 195 -10.06 -5.49 0.84
CA VAL A 195 -10.18 -4.05 0.59
C VAL A 195 -10.95 -3.85 -0.72
N ILE A 196 -11.89 -2.91 -0.73
CA ILE A 196 -12.68 -2.53 -1.91
C ILE A 196 -12.45 -1.06 -2.18
N ASN A 197 -11.77 -0.74 -3.29
CA ASN A 197 -11.60 0.62 -3.77
C ASN A 197 -12.73 0.96 -4.74
N ILE A 198 -13.51 2.00 -4.41
CA ILE A 198 -14.57 2.54 -5.28
C ILE A 198 -14.26 3.99 -5.63
N SER A 199 -13.68 4.19 -6.81
CA SER A 199 -13.37 5.52 -7.35
C SER A 199 -14.46 5.98 -8.33
N ILE A 200 -15.73 5.76 -7.96
CA ILE A 200 -16.93 6.04 -8.74
C ILE A 200 -17.92 6.83 -7.89
N GLU A 201 -18.56 7.82 -8.49
CA GLU A 201 -19.55 8.67 -7.86
C GLU A 201 -20.96 8.47 -8.46
N LEU A 202 -21.97 8.38 -7.59
CA LEU A 202 -23.38 8.41 -7.94
C LEU A 202 -24.08 9.55 -7.18
N ARG A 203 -24.92 10.30 -7.89
CA ARG A 203 -25.60 11.51 -7.33
C ARG A 203 -26.78 11.21 -6.40
N GLY A 204 -27.18 9.95 -6.25
CA GLY A 204 -28.33 9.57 -5.43
C GLY A 204 -28.17 8.21 -4.76
N PRO A 205 -28.89 7.99 -3.64
CA PRO A 205 -28.83 6.72 -2.93
C PRO A 205 -29.49 5.60 -3.73
N SER A 206 -29.02 4.38 -3.51
CA SER A 206 -29.61 3.13 -3.98
C SER A 206 -29.64 2.12 -2.84
N ALA A 207 -30.82 1.61 -2.50
CA ALA A 207 -30.96 0.61 -1.43
C ALA A 207 -30.16 -0.67 -1.73
N GLU A 208 -30.16 -1.11 -2.99
CA GLU A 208 -29.38 -2.28 -3.42
C GLU A 208 -27.87 -2.06 -3.25
N LEU A 209 -27.37 -0.85 -3.52
CA LEU A 209 -25.96 -0.53 -3.33
C LEU A 209 -25.59 -0.47 -1.86
N GLU A 210 -26.43 0.14 -1.03
CA GLU A 210 -26.24 0.18 0.42
C GLU A 210 -26.25 -1.22 1.04
N GLU A 211 -27.16 -2.10 0.62
CA GLU A 211 -27.19 -3.50 1.02
C GLU A 211 -25.90 -4.24 0.63
N ALA A 212 -25.36 -4.00 -0.56
CA ALA A 212 -24.08 -4.59 -0.99
C ALA A 212 -22.88 -4.09 -0.17
N ILE A 213 -22.85 -2.80 0.17
CA ILE A 213 -21.83 -2.21 1.05
C ILE A 213 -21.88 -2.85 2.44
N ASN A 214 -23.09 -2.97 3.01
CA ASN A 214 -23.28 -3.61 4.32
C ASN A 214 -22.89 -5.09 4.28
N TYR A 215 -23.25 -5.80 3.20
CA TYR A 215 -22.87 -7.19 2.99
C TYR A 215 -21.34 -7.38 2.99
N ALA A 216 -20.62 -6.46 2.35
CA ALA A 216 -19.16 -6.48 2.29
C ALA A 216 -18.52 -6.21 3.66
N TRP A 217 -19.00 -5.18 4.36
CA TRP A 217 -18.58 -4.86 5.71
C TRP A 217 -18.79 -6.02 6.68
N ASP A 218 -19.98 -6.63 6.67
CA ASP A 218 -20.33 -7.77 7.49
C ASP A 218 -19.50 -9.03 7.20
N ARG A 219 -18.69 -9.03 6.14
CA ARG A 219 -17.76 -10.12 5.78
C ARG A 219 -16.31 -9.79 6.03
N GLY A 220 -16.02 -8.61 6.56
CA GLY A 220 -14.66 -8.23 6.94
C GLY A 220 -13.91 -7.45 5.88
N ALA A 221 -14.58 -6.97 4.83
CA ALA A 221 -13.98 -6.08 3.87
C ALA A 221 -14.06 -4.62 4.34
N VAL A 222 -13.00 -3.85 4.10
CA VAL A 222 -13.02 -2.38 4.23
C VAL A 222 -13.38 -1.77 2.88
N ILE A 223 -14.35 -0.86 2.88
CA ILE A 223 -14.78 -0.15 1.66
C ILE A 223 -14.27 1.28 1.72
N ILE A 224 -13.47 1.67 0.72
CA ILE A 224 -12.97 3.03 0.56
C ILE A 224 -13.62 3.62 -0.68
N ALA A 225 -14.21 4.81 -0.53
CA ALA A 225 -14.95 5.47 -1.60
C ALA A 225 -14.56 6.94 -1.76
N ALA A 226 -14.40 7.36 -3.02
CA ALA A 226 -14.05 8.73 -3.36
C ALA A 226 -15.20 9.70 -3.01
N ALA A 227 -14.88 10.82 -2.37
CA ALA A 227 -15.88 11.82 -1.96
C ALA A 227 -16.49 12.62 -3.14
N GLY A 228 -15.98 12.46 -4.36
CA GLY A 228 -16.50 13.14 -5.55
C GLY A 228 -15.78 14.45 -5.88
N ASN A 229 -16.03 14.97 -7.08
CA ASN A 229 -15.22 16.02 -7.71
C ASN A 229 -16.04 17.26 -8.17
N ASP A 230 -17.05 17.66 -7.40
CA ASP A 230 -17.92 18.80 -7.72
C ASP A 230 -17.55 20.10 -6.95
N GLY A 231 -16.56 20.04 -6.04
CA GLY A 231 -16.22 21.15 -5.14
C GLY A 231 -17.37 21.51 -4.19
N SER A 232 -18.16 20.50 -3.82
CA SER A 232 -19.44 20.67 -3.11
C SER A 232 -19.41 20.03 -1.72
N SER A 233 -20.27 20.53 -0.84
CA SER A 233 -20.56 19.88 0.45
C SER A 233 -21.68 18.84 0.38
N SER A 234 -22.32 18.69 -0.78
CA SER A 234 -23.40 17.73 -0.98
C SER A 234 -22.87 16.30 -0.92
N PRO A 235 -23.54 15.41 -0.16
CA PRO A 235 -23.23 13.99 -0.16
C PRO A 235 -23.29 13.34 -1.54
N VAL A 236 -22.39 12.38 -1.76
CA VAL A 236 -22.40 11.50 -2.95
C VAL A 236 -22.24 10.06 -2.52
N TYR A 237 -22.66 9.13 -3.38
CA TYR A 237 -22.74 7.72 -3.06
C TYR A 237 -21.77 6.92 -3.94
N PRO A 238 -21.15 5.83 -3.42
CA PRO A 238 -21.40 5.22 -2.12
C PRO A 238 -20.69 5.88 -0.93
N ALA A 239 -19.84 6.90 -1.14
CA ALA A 239 -19.02 7.47 -0.07
C ALA A 239 -19.81 7.92 1.17
N TYR A 240 -21.02 8.42 1.02
CA TYR A 240 -21.86 8.84 2.15
C TYR A 240 -22.45 7.69 2.99
N TYR A 241 -22.38 6.44 2.53
CA TYR A 241 -22.87 5.31 3.32
C TYR A 241 -22.00 5.06 4.55
N GLU A 242 -22.64 4.71 5.66
CA GLU A 242 -21.98 4.57 6.98
C GLU A 242 -20.78 3.61 6.95
N ASN A 243 -20.89 2.49 6.23
CA ASN A 243 -19.85 1.47 6.14
C ASN A 243 -18.79 1.74 5.06
N CYS A 244 -18.82 2.90 4.41
CA CYS A 244 -17.74 3.40 3.58
C CYS A 244 -16.80 4.29 4.41
N ILE A 245 -15.53 4.32 4.00
CA ILE A 245 -14.59 5.39 4.35
C ILE A 245 -14.62 6.39 3.19
N ALA A 246 -15.20 7.57 3.42
CA ALA A 246 -15.26 8.67 2.47
C ALA A 246 -13.93 9.44 2.42
N VAL A 247 -13.34 9.52 1.22
CA VAL A 247 -12.01 10.11 1.03
C VAL A 247 -12.05 11.38 0.18
N ALA A 248 -11.71 12.51 0.80
CA ALA A 248 -11.43 13.76 0.09
C ALA A 248 -9.99 13.83 -0.43
N ALA A 249 -9.74 14.72 -1.39
CA ALA A 249 -8.44 14.91 -2.00
C ALA A 249 -7.72 16.13 -1.42
N THR A 250 -6.40 15.99 -1.24
CA THR A 250 -5.49 17.09 -0.91
C THR A 250 -4.47 17.34 -2.02
N THR A 251 -3.90 18.55 -1.99
CA THR A 251 -2.69 18.91 -2.72
C THR A 251 -1.44 18.55 -1.92
N GLU A 252 -0.27 18.71 -2.54
CA GLU A 252 1.05 18.53 -1.91
C GLU A 252 1.25 19.46 -0.70
N ASP A 253 0.64 20.65 -0.72
CA ASP A 253 0.67 21.58 0.41
C ASP A 253 -0.31 21.22 1.54
N ASP A 254 -0.89 20.02 1.51
CA ASP A 254 -1.83 19.51 2.53
C ASP A 254 -3.15 20.31 2.60
N THR A 255 -3.48 21.04 1.53
CA THR A 255 -4.71 21.82 1.39
C THR A 255 -5.75 21.06 0.59
N LEU A 256 -7.05 21.40 0.74
CA LEU A 256 -8.12 20.78 -0.04
C LEU A 256 -7.85 20.92 -1.54
N ALA A 257 -7.86 19.81 -2.27
CA ALA A 257 -7.63 19.80 -3.70
C ALA A 257 -8.75 20.53 -4.45
N PRO A 258 -8.44 21.22 -5.56
CA PRO A 258 -9.45 21.78 -6.44
C PRO A 258 -10.51 20.74 -6.80
N LEU A 259 -11.79 21.14 -6.70
CA LEU A 259 -12.97 20.32 -6.97
C LEU A 259 -13.20 19.15 -6.01
N SER A 260 -12.36 18.90 -5.00
CA SER A 260 -12.70 17.90 -4.00
C SER A 260 -13.98 18.29 -3.27
N ASN A 261 -14.94 17.37 -3.22
CA ASN A 261 -16.05 17.49 -2.29
C ASN A 261 -15.54 17.40 -0.84
N TYR A 262 -16.35 17.93 0.09
CA TYR A 262 -15.99 18.06 1.50
C TYR A 262 -17.23 18.02 2.39
N GLY A 263 -17.06 17.95 3.71
CA GLY A 263 -18.17 18.05 4.66
C GLY A 263 -17.92 17.21 5.91
N ASP A 264 -18.87 17.28 6.84
CA ASP A 264 -18.81 16.51 8.10
C ASP A 264 -19.01 15.00 7.88
N TRP A 265 -19.41 14.62 6.67
CA TRP A 265 -19.59 13.23 6.23
C TRP A 265 -18.34 12.61 5.61
N VAL A 266 -17.28 13.41 5.39
CA VAL A 266 -16.00 12.91 4.90
C VAL A 266 -15.15 12.46 6.09
N ASP A 267 -14.72 11.20 6.08
CA ASP A 267 -13.94 10.61 7.18
C ASP A 267 -12.49 11.09 7.16
N VAL A 268 -11.82 11.01 6.00
CA VAL A 268 -10.39 11.31 5.84
C VAL A 268 -10.08 12.05 4.54
N ALA A 269 -8.89 12.62 4.47
CA ALA A 269 -8.34 13.19 3.24
C ALA A 269 -6.93 12.67 2.95
N ALA A 270 -6.65 12.45 1.67
CA ALA A 270 -5.39 11.91 1.17
C ALA A 270 -4.94 12.62 -0.12
N PRO A 271 -3.66 12.49 -0.50
CA PRO A 271 -3.14 13.00 -1.78
C PRO A 271 -4.01 12.65 -2.99
N GLY A 272 -4.53 13.67 -3.68
CA GLY A 272 -5.39 13.47 -4.85
C GLY A 272 -5.19 14.46 -5.98
N PHE A 273 -4.27 15.42 -5.87
CA PHE A 273 -3.99 16.40 -6.93
C PHE A 273 -2.60 16.21 -7.53
N ASN A 274 -2.51 16.12 -8.86
CA ASN A 274 -1.26 15.82 -9.59
C ASN A 274 -0.60 14.53 -9.06
N ILE A 275 -1.34 13.44 -9.10
CA ILE A 275 -0.86 12.12 -8.70
C ILE A 275 -0.32 11.39 -9.92
N TYR A 276 0.96 11.03 -9.89
CA TYR A 276 1.63 10.27 -10.95
C TYR A 276 1.40 8.77 -10.77
N SER A 277 0.98 8.07 -11.82
CA SER A 277 0.77 6.61 -11.80
C SER A 277 0.77 6.01 -13.20
N THR A 278 0.57 4.69 -13.27
CA THR A 278 0.44 3.87 -14.47
C THR A 278 -0.78 4.25 -15.32
N LEU A 279 -0.66 4.13 -16.63
CA LEU A 279 -1.71 4.27 -17.63
C LEU A 279 -1.65 3.07 -18.58
N PRO A 280 -2.73 2.73 -19.30
CA PRO A 280 -2.69 1.63 -20.26
C PRO A 280 -1.57 1.79 -21.30
N ASP A 281 -1.15 0.68 -21.90
CA ASP A 281 -0.12 0.62 -22.93
C ASP A 281 1.31 0.97 -22.43
N ASN A 282 1.65 0.57 -21.19
CA ASN A 282 2.94 0.85 -20.53
C ASN A 282 3.29 2.33 -20.44
N ASP A 283 2.28 3.19 -20.26
CA ASP A 283 2.47 4.63 -20.11
C ASP A 283 2.29 5.06 -18.65
N TYR A 284 2.70 6.28 -18.34
CA TYR A 284 2.62 6.86 -17.00
C TYR A 284 2.25 8.33 -17.09
N GLY A 285 1.43 8.82 -16.16
CA GLY A 285 0.98 10.20 -16.23
C GLY A 285 0.41 10.74 -14.94
N TYR A 286 0.08 12.03 -14.96
CA TYR A 286 -0.58 12.71 -13.84
C TYR A 286 -2.09 12.71 -14.01
N LYS A 287 -2.81 12.44 -12.92
CA LYS A 287 -4.26 12.70 -12.82
C LYS A 287 -4.59 13.36 -11.47
N SER A 288 -5.76 14.00 -11.41
CA SER A 288 -6.27 14.69 -10.22
C SER A 288 -7.72 14.33 -9.96
N GLY A 289 -8.07 14.11 -8.69
CA GLY A 289 -9.40 13.76 -8.22
C GLY A 289 -9.39 12.95 -6.92
N THR A 290 -10.54 12.93 -6.24
CA THR A 290 -10.79 12.09 -5.05
C THR A 290 -10.60 10.60 -5.32
N SER A 291 -10.71 10.16 -6.57
CA SER A 291 -10.38 8.80 -7.02
C SER A 291 -8.97 8.36 -6.65
N PHE A 292 -7.99 9.26 -6.74
CA PHE A 292 -6.59 8.94 -6.48
C PHE A 292 -6.25 9.04 -4.98
N ALA A 293 -6.94 9.93 -4.26
CA ALA A 293 -6.92 9.93 -2.81
C ALA A 293 -7.48 8.62 -2.24
N CYS A 294 -8.61 8.16 -2.78
CA CYS A 294 -9.23 6.87 -2.47
C CYS A 294 -8.24 5.70 -2.69
N ALA A 295 -7.49 5.71 -3.81
CA ALA A 295 -6.48 4.71 -4.10
C ALA A 295 -5.34 4.67 -3.05
N HIS A 296 -4.86 5.84 -2.60
CA HIS A 296 -3.87 5.89 -1.52
C HIS A 296 -4.41 5.28 -0.22
N VAL A 297 -5.64 5.63 0.18
CA VAL A 297 -6.25 5.08 1.40
C VAL A 297 -6.48 3.57 1.27
N SER A 298 -6.81 3.07 0.08
CA SER A 298 -6.96 1.64 -0.19
C SER A 298 -5.64 0.88 -0.03
N GLY A 299 -4.54 1.42 -0.56
CA GLY A 299 -3.21 0.84 -0.34
C GLY A 299 -2.78 0.88 1.13
N LEU A 300 -3.04 1.98 1.83
CA LEU A 300 -2.83 2.06 3.27
C LEU A 300 -3.64 1.01 4.04
N ALA A 301 -4.92 0.82 3.69
CA ALA A 301 -5.75 -0.19 4.31
C ALA A 301 -5.13 -1.58 4.15
N ALA A 302 -4.58 -1.90 2.97
CA ALA A 302 -3.90 -3.15 2.72
C ALA A 302 -2.65 -3.35 3.59
N LEU A 303 -1.82 -2.32 3.77
CA LEU A 303 -0.71 -2.36 4.73
C LEU A 303 -1.21 -2.63 6.16
N LEU A 304 -2.28 -1.96 6.57
CA LEU A 304 -2.82 -2.04 7.93
C LEU A 304 -3.38 -3.42 8.28
N PHE A 305 -3.92 -4.17 7.31
CA PHE A 305 -4.33 -5.57 7.52
C PHE A 305 -3.20 -6.47 8.00
N ASN A 306 -1.93 -6.14 7.73
CA ASN A 306 -0.77 -6.87 8.27
C ASN A 306 -0.32 -6.37 9.66
N MET A 307 -0.87 -5.26 10.14
CA MET A 307 -0.38 -4.56 11.34
C MET A 307 -1.39 -4.54 12.49
N VAL A 308 -2.69 -4.59 12.20
CA VAL A 308 -3.74 -4.60 13.23
C VAL A 308 -4.03 -6.01 13.75
N THR A 309 -4.67 -6.08 14.92
CA THR A 309 -5.11 -7.33 15.56
C THR A 309 -6.59 -7.25 15.86
N ASP A 310 -7.31 -8.37 15.77
CA ASP A 310 -8.74 -8.45 16.14
C ASP A 310 -8.91 -8.17 17.64
N THR A 311 -9.35 -6.95 17.97
CA THR A 311 -9.44 -6.48 19.36
C THR A 311 -10.76 -6.82 20.02
N ASN A 312 -11.79 -7.09 19.23
CA ASN A 312 -13.14 -7.39 19.70
C ASN A 312 -13.48 -8.91 19.65
N GLY A 313 -12.62 -9.72 19.03
CA GLY A 313 -12.73 -11.17 18.94
C GLY A 313 -13.78 -11.65 17.93
N ASN A 314 -14.18 -10.83 16.95
CA ASN A 314 -15.23 -11.15 15.98
C ASN A 314 -14.71 -11.95 14.76
N GLY A 315 -13.40 -12.16 14.65
CA GLY A 315 -12.73 -12.87 13.56
C GLY A 315 -12.53 -12.04 12.28
N ARG A 316 -12.72 -10.73 12.33
CA ARG A 316 -12.57 -9.77 11.23
C ARG A 316 -11.68 -8.61 11.70
N LEU A 317 -11.13 -7.87 10.74
CA LEU A 317 -10.19 -6.78 11.03
C LEU A 317 -10.63 -5.44 10.43
N ASN A 318 -11.77 -5.41 9.73
CA ASN A 318 -12.18 -4.22 8.97
C ASN A 318 -12.46 -3.02 9.87
N ASP A 319 -13.00 -3.23 11.07
CA ASP A 319 -13.23 -2.15 12.02
C ASP A 319 -11.92 -1.64 12.66
N GLU A 320 -10.95 -2.52 12.97
CA GLU A 320 -9.62 -2.07 13.41
C GLU A 320 -8.83 -1.36 12.31
N VAL A 321 -8.90 -1.84 11.07
CA VAL A 321 -8.27 -1.16 9.92
C VAL A 321 -8.90 0.23 9.74
N ARG A 322 -10.24 0.34 9.74
CA ARG A 322 -10.93 1.64 9.66
C ARG A 322 -10.52 2.57 10.80
N ALA A 323 -10.53 2.08 12.03
CA ALA A 323 -10.15 2.87 13.19
C ALA A 323 -8.69 3.34 13.13
N ALA A 324 -7.77 2.52 12.61
CA ALA A 324 -6.38 2.89 12.39
C ALA A 324 -6.22 3.97 11.30
N ILE A 325 -7.05 3.94 10.25
CA ILE A 325 -7.08 4.99 9.21
C ILE A 325 -7.60 6.31 9.79
N GLU A 326 -8.71 6.30 10.53
CA GLU A 326 -9.37 7.52 11.01
C GLU A 326 -8.66 8.19 12.21
N ASN A 327 -7.93 7.41 13.01
CA ASN A 327 -7.30 7.89 14.24
C ASN A 327 -5.76 7.89 14.20
N GLY A 328 -5.17 7.34 13.12
CA GLY A 328 -3.74 7.11 13.01
C GLY A 328 -3.30 5.87 13.79
N PHE A 329 -2.27 5.18 13.29
CA PHE A 329 -1.79 3.90 13.80
C PHE A 329 -1.15 3.95 15.22
N LEU A 330 -1.13 5.11 15.88
CA LEU A 330 -0.47 5.31 17.18
C LEU A 330 -1.26 4.84 18.41
N GLN A 331 -2.49 4.34 18.25
CA GLN A 331 -3.36 3.98 19.38
C GLN A 331 -3.58 2.48 19.61
N TYR A 332 -2.95 1.60 18.83
CA TYR A 332 -3.05 0.15 19.04
C TYR A 332 -1.81 -0.40 19.75
N PRO A 333 -1.83 -0.55 21.10
CA PRO A 333 -0.78 -1.28 21.80
C PRO A 333 -0.85 -2.76 21.41
N ARG A 334 0.33 -3.36 21.20
CA ARG A 334 0.50 -4.81 21.12
C ARG A 334 0.19 -5.49 22.45
#